data_AF-A0A1L9GWQ1-F1
#
_entry.id   AF-A0A1L9GWQ1-F1
#
_cell.length_a   1.000
_cell.length_b   1.000
_cell.length_c   1.000
_cell.angle_alpha   90.00
_cell.angle_beta   90.00
_cell.angle_gamma   90.00
#
_symmetry.space_group_name_H-M   'P 1'
#
loop_
_entity.id
_entity.type
_entity.pdbx_description
1 polymer ?
#
loop_
_entity_poly.entity_id
_entity_poly.type
_entity_poly.pdbx_seq_one_letter_code
_entity_poly.pdbx_strand_id
1 'polypeptide(L)'
;MAGKKAKGATSKTSRKSIPAQKRAQKDSDSAIEALNSKPNAENWKSALPLIKKSGAKYYRIFYDSGLKDKDNLKNAYAVLYDSSYKRLFKVPVIEMHEGKIVGATKYLVGLKINNRQ
;
A
#
# COMPACT_ATOMS: atom_id res chain seq x y z
N MET A 1 -19.15 7.61 -67.90
CA MET A 1 -20.18 6.61 -67.57
C MET A 1 -19.66 5.69 -66.48
N ALA A 2 -20.49 5.44 -65.44
CA ALA A 2 -20.51 4.42 -64.37
C ALA A 2 -19.22 3.66 -64.00
N GLY A 3 -18.85 3.38 -62.74
CA GLY A 3 -19.45 3.44 -61.40
C GLY A 3 -18.29 3.33 -60.39
N LYS A 4 -18.39 3.12 -59.08
CA LYS A 4 -19.39 2.57 -58.16
C LYS A 4 -19.08 3.13 -56.75
N LYS A 5 -20.11 3.20 -55.90
CA LYS A 5 -20.10 3.53 -54.47
C LYS A 5 -19.29 2.52 -53.62
N ALA A 6 -18.67 3.00 -52.54
CA ALA A 6 -18.56 2.32 -51.23
C ALA A 6 -18.22 3.37 -50.16
N LYS A 7 -19.18 3.79 -49.34
CA LYS A 7 -19.54 3.24 -48.01
C LYS A 7 -18.48 3.54 -46.95
N GLY A 8 -18.94 4.25 -45.92
CA GLY A 8 -18.10 4.83 -44.90
C GLY A 8 -17.53 3.85 -43.90
N ALA A 9 -16.59 4.37 -43.12
CA ALA A 9 -16.28 3.86 -41.81
C ALA A 9 -16.05 5.08 -40.91
N THR A 10 -17.07 5.41 -40.15
CA THR A 10 -16.97 6.27 -38.97
C THR A 10 -15.94 5.66 -38.04
N SER A 11 -14.79 6.32 -37.91
CA SER A 11 -13.84 6.05 -36.84
C SER A 11 -14.52 6.37 -35.51
N LYS A 12 -15.26 5.40 -34.97
CA LYS A 12 -15.66 5.38 -33.56
C LYS A 12 -14.38 5.26 -32.76
N THR A 13 -13.79 6.41 -32.46
CA THR A 13 -12.79 6.56 -31.41
C THR A 13 -13.42 6.01 -30.14
N SER A 14 -13.13 4.74 -29.87
CA SER A 14 -13.32 4.13 -28.56
C SER A 14 -12.61 5.02 -27.55
N ARG A 15 -13.37 5.93 -26.93
CA ARG A 15 -12.99 6.48 -25.63
C ARG A 15 -13.02 5.31 -24.68
N LYS A 16 -11.89 4.60 -24.65
CA LYS A 16 -11.54 3.61 -23.65
C LYS A 16 -11.56 4.39 -22.34
N SER A 17 -12.67 4.27 -21.62
CA SER A 17 -12.84 4.81 -20.27
C SER A 17 -11.66 4.32 -19.46
N ILE A 18 -10.67 5.18 -19.24
CA ILE A 18 -9.56 4.86 -18.35
C ILE A 18 -10.19 4.74 -16.96
N PRO A 19 -10.20 3.56 -16.34
CA PRO A 19 -10.86 3.40 -15.05
C PRO A 19 -10.18 4.32 -14.04
N ALA A 20 -10.99 5.13 -13.36
CA ALA A 20 -10.58 6.06 -12.29
C ALA A 20 -9.79 5.38 -11.15
N GLN A 21 -9.72 4.04 -11.15
CA GLN A 21 -8.92 3.21 -10.26
C GLN A 21 -7.40 3.40 -10.43
N LYS A 22 -6.90 3.86 -11.59
CA LYS A 22 -5.45 3.96 -11.84
C LYS A 22 -4.79 5.24 -11.31
N ARG A 23 -5.57 6.28 -10.95
CA ARG A 23 -5.02 7.52 -10.37
C ARG A 23 -4.88 7.44 -8.85
N ALA A 24 -5.88 6.92 -8.14
CA ALA A 24 -5.80 6.74 -6.68
C ALA A 24 -4.69 5.77 -6.24
N GLN A 25 -4.26 4.88 -7.14
CA GLN A 25 -3.21 3.90 -6.89
C GLN A 25 -1.79 4.53 -6.88
N LYS A 26 -1.57 5.64 -7.60
CA LYS A 26 -0.24 6.27 -7.71
C LYS A 26 0.09 7.18 -6.53
N ASP A 27 -0.90 7.89 -5.99
CA ASP A 27 -0.74 8.73 -4.79
C ASP A 27 -0.67 7.91 -3.49
N SER A 28 -1.35 6.75 -3.45
CA SER A 28 -1.30 5.83 -2.31
C SER A 28 0.06 5.12 -2.19
N ASP A 29 0.73 4.89 -3.33
CA ASP A 29 2.06 4.29 -3.37
C ASP A 29 3.10 5.23 -2.73
N SER A 30 3.11 6.50 -3.12
CA SER A 30 4.16 7.45 -2.74
C SER A 30 4.33 7.65 -1.22
N ALA A 31 3.25 7.75 -0.46
CA ALA A 31 3.33 7.92 1.00
C ALA A 31 3.72 6.61 1.73
N ILE A 32 3.32 5.45 1.20
CA ILE A 32 3.70 4.14 1.74
C ILE A 32 5.16 3.83 1.39
N GLU A 33 5.61 4.20 0.19
CA GLU A 33 7.01 4.12 -0.24
C GLU A 33 7.90 5.04 0.61
N ALA A 34 7.45 6.28 0.86
CA ALA A 34 8.13 7.22 1.76
C ALA A 34 8.22 6.66 3.18
N LEU A 35 7.13 6.05 3.67
CA LEU A 35 7.12 5.40 4.99
C LEU A 35 8.10 4.22 5.05
N ASN A 36 8.14 3.37 4.03
CA ASN A 36 9.07 2.24 3.96
C ASN A 36 10.54 2.70 3.89
N SER A 37 10.81 3.82 3.22
CA SER A 37 12.15 4.40 3.12
C SER A 37 12.58 5.12 4.40
N LYS A 38 11.66 5.87 5.01
CA LYS A 38 11.87 6.65 6.24
C LYS A 38 10.69 6.42 7.19
N PRO A 39 10.79 5.48 8.13
CA PRO A 39 9.73 5.19 9.07
C PRO A 39 9.67 6.25 10.19
N ASN A 40 9.41 7.51 9.90
CA ASN A 40 9.31 8.57 10.92
C ASN A 40 7.85 8.88 11.26
N ALA A 41 7.62 9.63 12.34
CA ALA A 41 6.27 10.00 12.78
C ALA A 41 5.47 10.78 11.71
N GLU A 42 6.15 11.59 10.89
CA GLU A 42 5.53 12.38 9.82
C GLU A 42 4.99 11.49 8.70
N ASN A 43 5.81 10.56 8.19
CA ASN A 43 5.40 9.61 7.16
C ASN A 43 4.34 8.66 7.68
N TRP A 44 4.40 8.27 8.96
CA TRP A 44 3.33 7.50 9.60
C TRP A 44 2.01 8.26 9.61
N LYS A 45 2.03 9.56 9.97
CA LYS A 45 0.83 10.41 9.93
C LYS A 45 0.24 10.51 8.52
N SER A 46 1.07 10.59 7.48
CA SER A 46 0.64 10.61 6.08
C SER A 46 0.12 9.26 5.59
N ALA A 47 0.67 8.14 6.06
CA ALA A 47 0.27 6.79 5.68
C ALA A 47 -1.00 6.29 6.41
N LEU A 48 -1.21 6.69 7.67
CA LEU A 48 -2.39 6.34 8.48
C LEU A 48 -3.74 6.49 7.75
N PRO A 49 -4.07 7.64 7.12
CA PRO A 49 -5.34 7.81 6.44
C PRO A 49 -5.46 6.86 5.23
N LEU A 50 -4.36 6.53 4.55
CA LEU A 50 -4.35 5.56 3.45
C LEU A 50 -4.64 4.15 3.96
N ILE A 51 -3.97 3.77 5.06
CA ILE A 51 -4.20 2.47 5.72
C ILE A 51 -5.67 2.35 6.15
N LYS A 52 -6.23 3.39 6.78
CA LYS A 52 -7.64 3.39 7.19
C LYS A 52 -8.60 3.33 6.01
N LYS A 53 -8.35 4.11 4.95
CA LYS A 53 -9.17 4.12 3.73
C LYS A 53 -9.09 2.81 2.95
N SER A 54 -8.00 2.06 3.08
CA SER A 54 -7.82 0.82 2.36
C SER A 54 -8.70 -0.34 2.81
N GLY A 55 -9.36 -0.22 3.97
CA GLY A 55 -10.14 -1.32 4.54
C GLY A 55 -9.29 -2.42 5.19
N ALA A 56 -8.00 -2.15 5.46
CA ALA A 56 -7.16 -3.05 6.24
C ALA A 56 -7.88 -3.43 7.54
N LYS A 57 -8.01 -4.74 7.77
CA LYS A 57 -8.57 -5.31 9.01
C LYS A 57 -7.57 -6.14 9.78
N TYR A 58 -6.60 -6.72 9.08
CA TYR A 58 -5.61 -7.57 9.70
C TYR A 58 -4.21 -7.07 9.39
N TYR A 59 -3.26 -7.41 10.27
CA TYR A 59 -1.84 -7.23 10.00
C TYR A 59 -1.06 -8.47 10.45
N ARG A 60 0.08 -8.72 9.80
CA ARG A 60 1.04 -9.76 10.20
C ARG A 60 2.43 -9.17 10.19
N ILE A 61 3.14 -9.33 11.31
CA ILE A 61 4.53 -8.90 11.42
C ILE A 61 5.43 -10.01 10.87
N PHE A 62 6.39 -9.60 10.05
CA PHE A 62 7.45 -10.44 9.52
C PHE A 62 8.79 -9.88 9.98
N TYR A 63 9.70 -10.80 10.30
CA TYR A 63 11.07 -10.52 10.67
C TYR A 63 11.96 -11.11 9.59
N ASP A 64 12.83 -10.29 9.01
CA ASP A 64 13.60 -10.64 7.82
C ASP A 64 14.54 -11.85 8.02
N SER A 65 15.11 -12.04 9.22
CA SER A 65 16.04 -13.15 9.53
C SER A 65 15.91 -13.71 10.96
N GLY A 66 14.72 -13.62 11.56
CA GLY A 66 14.49 -14.05 12.94
C GLY A 66 15.02 -13.06 13.99
N LEU A 67 14.52 -13.19 15.22
CA LEU A 67 14.77 -12.30 16.36
C LEU A 67 16.14 -12.53 17.03
N LYS A 68 17.18 -12.87 16.25
CA LYS A 68 18.51 -13.17 16.81
C LYS A 68 19.21 -11.91 17.34
N ASP A 69 19.02 -10.77 16.65
CA ASP A 69 19.72 -9.52 16.96
C ASP A 69 18.77 -8.33 17.06
N LYS A 70 19.06 -7.41 17.99
CA LYS A 70 18.30 -6.15 18.15
C LYS A 70 18.30 -5.30 16.87
N ASP A 71 19.35 -5.41 16.05
CA ASP A 71 19.43 -4.70 14.77
C ASP A 71 18.46 -5.27 13.72
N ASN A 72 18.12 -6.56 13.78
CA ASN A 72 17.14 -7.15 12.87
C ASN A 72 15.71 -6.65 13.12
N LEU A 73 15.41 -6.15 14.31
CA LEU A 73 14.12 -5.49 14.59
C LEU A 73 13.93 -4.24 13.74
N LYS A 74 15.02 -3.60 13.27
CA LYS A 74 14.96 -2.44 12.39
C LYS A 74 14.39 -2.79 11.01
N ASN A 75 14.63 -4.02 10.56
CA ASN A 75 14.14 -4.53 9.27
C ASN A 75 12.77 -5.22 9.39
N ALA A 76 12.17 -5.24 10.58
CA ALA A 76 10.86 -5.83 10.77
C ALA A 76 9.78 -4.99 10.06
N TYR A 77 8.83 -5.68 9.43
CA TYR A 77 7.73 -5.06 8.70
C TYR A 77 6.42 -5.78 8.97
N ALA A 78 5.32 -5.03 8.92
CA ALA A 78 3.97 -5.56 8.94
C ALA A 78 3.40 -5.55 7.53
N VAL A 79 2.80 -6.67 7.15
CA VAL A 79 1.94 -6.73 5.97
C VAL A 79 0.51 -6.56 6.45
N LEU A 80 -0.20 -5.61 5.85
CA LEU A 80 -1.60 -5.34 6.11
C LEU A 80 -2.47 -6.12 5.13
N TYR A 81 -3.61 -6.60 5.63
CA TYR A 81 -4.54 -7.42 4.86
C TYR A 81 -5.97 -6.88 5.00
N ASP A 82 -6.74 -7.02 3.94
CA ASP A 82 -8.17 -6.79 3.93
C ASP A 82 -8.94 -7.91 4.68
N SER A 83 -10.25 -7.72 4.89
CA SER A 83 -11.22 -8.72 5.33
C SER A 83 -11.09 -10.07 4.63
N SER A 84 -10.78 -10.10 3.33
CA SER A 84 -10.57 -11.33 2.55
C SER A 84 -9.16 -11.92 2.64
N TYR A 85 -8.32 -11.47 3.59
CA TYR A 85 -6.91 -11.88 3.73
C TYR A 85 -6.05 -11.59 2.48
N LYS A 86 -6.47 -10.65 1.63
CA LYS A 86 -5.65 -10.17 0.52
C LYS A 86 -4.64 -9.15 1.02
N ARG A 87 -3.39 -9.29 0.58
CA ARG A 87 -2.30 -8.35 0.91
C ARG A 87 -2.60 -6.97 0.33
N LEU A 88 -2.51 -5.93 1.17
CA LEU A 88 -2.75 -4.55 0.79
C LEU A 88 -1.45 -3.75 0.76
N PHE A 89 -0.82 -3.55 1.91
CA PHE A 89 0.39 -2.73 2.05
C PHE A 89 1.43 -3.44 2.90
N LYS A 90 2.71 -3.14 2.62
CA LYS A 90 3.82 -3.42 3.51
C LYS A 90 4.17 -2.11 4.22
N VAL A 91 4.24 -2.15 5.54
CA VAL A 91 4.63 -1.02 6.37
C VAL A 91 5.71 -1.46 7.35
N PRO A 92 6.65 -0.61 7.73
CA PRO A 92 7.60 -0.90 8.80
C PRO A 92 6.84 -1.12 10.13
N VAL A 93 7.41 -1.83 11.10
CA VAL A 93 6.86 -1.89 12.49
C VAL A 93 7.66 -1.06 13.48
N ILE A 94 8.59 -0.27 12.97
CA ILE A 94 9.40 0.67 13.73
C ILE A 94 9.06 2.10 13.34
N GLU A 95 9.35 3.01 14.26
CA GLU A 95 9.34 4.45 14.08
C GLU A 95 10.71 4.99 14.50
N MET A 96 11.37 5.75 13.63
CA MET A 96 12.57 6.51 13.95
C MET A 96 12.16 7.88 14.52
N HIS A 97 12.52 8.12 15.77
CA HIS A 97 12.29 9.38 16.48
C HIS A 97 13.63 9.88 17.06
N GLU A 98 14.18 10.97 16.50
CA GLU A 98 15.41 11.60 16.99
C GLU A 98 16.58 10.61 17.23
N GLY A 99 16.81 9.70 16.28
CA GLY A 99 17.87 8.69 16.37
C GLY A 99 17.54 7.47 17.25
N LYS A 100 16.37 7.43 17.89
CA LYS A 100 15.86 6.27 18.63
C LYS A 100 14.86 5.50 17.79
N ILE A 101 14.86 4.18 17.97
CA ILE A 101 13.89 3.28 17.35
C ILE A 101 12.80 2.97 18.37
N VAL A 102 11.57 3.31 18.00
CA VAL A 102 10.36 3.09 18.80
C VAL A 102 9.45 2.13 18.04
N GLY A 103 8.63 1.35 18.74
CA GLY A 103 7.63 0.50 18.08
C GLY A 103 6.53 1.33 17.41
N ALA A 104 6.28 1.09 16.12
CA ALA A 104 5.20 1.74 15.38
C ALA A 104 3.86 1.00 15.47
N THR A 105 3.77 -0.05 16.30
CA THR A 105 2.53 -0.78 16.57
C THR A 105 1.40 0.11 17.09
N LYS A 106 1.73 1.28 17.68
CA LYS A 106 0.78 2.35 18.04
C LYS A 106 -0.11 2.80 16.86
N TYR A 107 0.37 2.66 15.63
CA TYR A 107 -0.37 3.03 14.41
C TYR A 107 -1.21 1.90 13.82
N LEU A 108 -0.98 0.66 14.27
CA LEU A 108 -1.73 -0.52 13.86
C LEU A 108 -2.91 -0.80 14.79
N VAL A 109 -3.19 0.09 15.74
CA VAL A 109 -4.31 -0.01 16.68
C VAL A 109 -5.63 -0.05 15.90
N GLY A 110 -6.44 -1.07 16.18
CA GLY A 110 -7.70 -1.34 15.49
C GLY A 110 -7.61 -2.43 14.41
N LEU A 111 -6.40 -2.83 14.03
CA LEU A 111 -6.18 -4.00 13.18
C LEU A 111 -6.03 -5.26 14.03
N LYS A 112 -6.58 -6.38 13.56
CA LYS A 112 -6.45 -7.69 14.19
C LYS A 112 -5.15 -8.37 13.77
N ILE A 113 -4.50 -9.07 14.68
CA ILE A 113 -3.30 -9.85 14.34
C ILE A 113 -3.74 -11.06 13.51
N ASN A 114 -3.13 -11.25 12.34
CA ASN A 114 -3.34 -12.44 11.52
C ASN A 114 -2.40 -13.56 11.98
N ASN A 115 -2.92 -14.43 12.86
CA ASN A 115 -2.20 -15.59 13.42
C ASN A 115 -2.37 -16.89 12.60
N ARG A 116 -2.97 -16.85 11.40
CA ARG A 116 -3.01 -18.06 10.55
C ARG A 116 -1.58 -18.44 10.14
N GLN A 117 -1.07 -19.50 10.76
CA GLN A 117 0.17 -20.18 10.38
C GLN A 117 -0.02 -20.86 9.02
#